data_AF-A0A1Z9IX65-F1
#
_entry.id   AF-A0A1Z9IX65-F1
#
_cell.length_a   1.000
_cell.length_b   1.000
_cell.length_c   1.000
_cell.angle_alpha   90.00
_cell.angle_beta   90.00
_cell.angle_gamma   90.00
#
_symmetry.space_group_name_H-M   'P 1'
#
loop_
_entity.id
_entity.type
_entity.pdbx_description
1 polymer ?
#
loop_
_entity_poly.entity_id
_entity_poly.type
_entity_poly.pdbx_seq_one_letter_code
_entity_poly.pdbx_strand_id
1 'polypeptide(L)'
;FWIDADTVTFKDIPEGFFDEVLPDGCYTSYLGRGQTYPECGFVGYDLNHPAHYEFITFWQQLYLDDSLFELPEWHDSFVYDLIRRTFEDQGKFKSHDIAANAPLSSHPFINSVLGNFMDHLKGDERKEAGASFAEDYLEAPLD
;
A
#
# COMPACT_ATOMS: atom_id res chain seq x y z
N PHE A 1 -3.12 4.84 -9.06
CA PHE A 1 -2.77 4.84 -7.62
C PHE A 1 -4.04 5.00 -6.81
N TRP A 2 -4.19 4.18 -5.78
CA TRP A 2 -5.18 4.32 -4.72
C TRP A 2 -4.53 5.01 -3.53
N ILE A 3 -5.27 5.90 -2.85
CA ILE A 3 -4.85 6.59 -1.64
C ILE A 3 -6.06 6.76 -0.73
N ASP A 4 -5.88 6.53 0.57
CA ASP A 4 -6.96 6.70 1.54
C ASP A 4 -7.29 8.18 1.74
N ALA A 5 -8.57 8.45 2.00
CA ALA A 5 -9.12 9.80 2.08
C ALA A 5 -8.66 10.60 3.31
N ASP A 6 -8.12 9.94 4.33
CA ASP A 6 -7.48 10.53 5.51
C ASP A 6 -5.97 10.74 5.31
N THR A 7 -5.54 10.97 4.07
CA THR A 7 -4.17 11.37 3.72
C THR A 7 -4.07 12.88 3.48
N VAL A 8 -3.08 13.52 4.10
CA VAL A 8 -2.74 14.95 3.88
C VAL A 8 -1.49 15.05 3.02
N THR A 9 -1.58 15.73 1.88
CA THR A 9 -0.41 16.09 1.08
C THR A 9 0.07 17.48 1.48
N PHE A 10 1.28 17.57 2.04
CA PHE A 10 1.82 18.82 2.60
C PHE A 10 2.97 19.41 1.77
N LYS A 11 3.45 18.69 0.75
CA LYS A 11 4.52 19.12 -0.15
C LYS A 11 4.22 18.70 -1.59
N ASP A 12 4.66 19.51 -2.55
CA ASP A 12 4.54 19.18 -3.98
C ASP A 12 5.29 17.88 -4.30
N ILE A 13 4.61 16.99 -5.03
CA ILE A 13 5.16 15.71 -5.48
C ILE A 13 6.01 15.98 -6.73
N PRO A 14 7.30 15.60 -6.75
CA PRO A 14 8.16 15.86 -7.88
C PRO A 14 7.80 14.98 -9.09
N GLU A 15 8.17 15.44 -10.28
CA GLU A 15 8.10 14.63 -11.50
C GLU A 15 8.93 13.35 -11.32
N GLY A 16 8.41 12.22 -11.80
CA GLY A 16 9.05 10.90 -11.68
C GLY A 16 8.85 10.19 -10.35
N PHE A 17 8.24 10.83 -9.33
CA PHE A 17 7.96 10.18 -8.04
C PHE A 17 7.16 8.88 -8.21
N PHE A 18 6.16 8.89 -9.07
CA PHE A 18 5.31 7.71 -9.29
C PHE A 18 6.03 6.57 -10.02
N ASP A 19 7.10 6.86 -10.76
CA ASP A 19 7.96 5.84 -11.38
C ASP A 19 8.84 5.15 -10.32
N GLU A 20 9.18 5.85 -9.23
CA GLU A 20 9.82 5.24 -8.06
C GLU A 20 8.83 4.38 -7.27
N VAL A 21 7.60 4.90 -7.07
CA VAL A 21 6.57 4.22 -6.26
C VAL A 21 5.98 2.99 -6.96
N LEU A 22 5.90 2.97 -8.29
CA LEU A 22 5.51 1.81 -9.08
C LEU A 22 6.44 1.71 -10.30
N PRO A 23 7.60 1.05 -10.16
CA PRO A 23 8.57 0.96 -11.23
C PRO A 23 8.11 0.01 -12.35
N ASP A 24 8.60 0.28 -13.56
CA ASP A 24 8.37 -0.55 -14.74
C ASP A 24 8.64 -2.03 -14.47
N GLY A 25 7.74 -2.88 -14.99
CA GLY A 25 7.82 -4.34 -14.83
C GLY A 25 7.25 -4.87 -13.52
N CYS A 26 6.77 -4.00 -12.62
CA CYS A 26 5.91 -4.38 -11.51
C CYS A 26 4.44 -4.12 -11.86
N TYR A 27 3.55 -5.03 -11.46
CA TYR A 27 2.10 -4.82 -11.62
C TYR A 27 1.54 -3.93 -10.51
N THR A 28 1.95 -4.17 -9.27
CA THR A 28 1.37 -3.53 -8.10
C THR A 28 2.46 -3.08 -7.15
N SER A 29 2.19 -2.02 -6.38
CA SER A 29 3.08 -1.58 -5.32
C SER A 29 2.33 -1.37 -4.00
N TYR A 30 2.99 -1.63 -2.88
CA TYR A 30 2.36 -1.70 -1.57
C TYR A 30 3.27 -1.26 -0.42
N LEU A 31 2.71 -1.02 0.75
CA LEU A 31 3.43 -0.66 1.97
C LEU A 31 3.64 -1.90 2.86
N GLY A 32 4.79 -2.56 2.74
CA GLY A 32 5.11 -3.75 3.53
C GLY A 32 5.27 -3.48 5.02
N ARG A 33 4.95 -4.49 5.84
CA ARG A 33 5.12 -4.48 7.32
C ARG A 33 5.88 -5.69 7.84
N GLY A 34 6.77 -6.25 7.02
CA GLY A 34 7.57 -7.43 7.37
C GLY A 34 6.76 -8.72 7.42
N GLN A 35 6.47 -9.21 8.64
CA GLN A 35 5.86 -10.54 8.87
C GLN A 35 4.32 -10.52 8.87
N THR A 36 3.69 -9.39 8.55
CA THR A 36 2.22 -9.25 8.48
C THR A 36 1.81 -8.69 7.12
N TYR A 37 0.51 -8.69 6.85
CA TYR A 37 -0.09 -8.09 5.66
C TYR A 37 0.27 -6.60 5.55
N PRO A 38 0.36 -6.05 4.33
CA PRO A 38 0.77 -4.67 4.10
C PRO A 38 -0.28 -3.68 4.60
N GLU A 39 0.06 -2.39 4.61
CA GLU A 39 -0.94 -1.33 4.72
C GLU A 39 -1.46 -0.95 3.33
N CYS A 40 -2.78 -0.78 3.20
CA CYS A 40 -3.43 -0.42 1.94
C CYS A 40 -3.81 1.07 1.82
N GLY A 41 -3.32 1.92 2.73
CA GLY A 41 -3.52 3.37 2.66
C GLY A 41 -2.94 4.02 1.40
N PHE A 42 -2.00 3.34 0.73
CA PHE A 42 -1.53 3.66 -0.61
C PHE A 42 -1.22 2.37 -1.38
N VAL A 43 -1.76 2.25 -2.60
CA VAL A 43 -1.50 1.10 -3.49
C VAL A 43 -1.34 1.54 -4.94
N GLY A 44 -0.29 1.09 -5.61
CA GLY A 44 -0.10 1.28 -7.04
C GLY A 44 -0.65 0.08 -7.83
N TYR A 45 -1.30 0.33 -8.97
CA TYR A 45 -1.70 -0.71 -9.93
C TYR A 45 -1.37 -0.23 -11.34
N ASP A 46 -0.61 -1.02 -12.09
CA ASP A 46 -0.43 -0.83 -13.53
C ASP A 46 -1.63 -1.42 -14.27
N LEU A 47 -2.52 -0.53 -14.72
CA LEU A 47 -3.74 -0.91 -15.43
C LEU A 47 -3.47 -1.48 -16.83
N ASN A 48 -2.26 -1.26 -17.38
CA ASN A 48 -1.87 -1.79 -18.68
C ASN A 48 -1.21 -3.19 -18.56
N HIS A 49 -0.89 -3.63 -17.34
CA HIS A 49 -0.27 -4.92 -17.13
C HIS A 49 -1.22 -6.06 -17.55
N PRO A 50 -0.75 -7.11 -18.26
CA PRO A 50 -1.61 -8.20 -18.73
C PRO A 50 -2.38 -8.94 -17.64
N ALA A 51 -1.86 -8.94 -16.41
CA ALA A 51 -2.50 -9.58 -15.25
C ALA A 51 -3.60 -8.72 -14.59
N HIS A 52 -3.75 -7.44 -14.96
CA HIS A 52 -4.64 -6.51 -14.26
C HIS A 52 -6.09 -7.01 -14.19
N TYR A 53 -6.65 -7.38 -15.36
CA TYR A 53 -8.03 -7.85 -15.43
C TYR A 53 -8.24 -9.15 -14.66
N GLU A 54 -7.31 -10.09 -14.73
CA GLU A 54 -7.38 -11.36 -14.00
C GLU A 54 -7.34 -11.12 -12.48
N PHE A 55 -6.43 -10.26 -12.02
CA PHE A 55 -6.29 -9.90 -10.60
C PHE A 55 -7.55 -9.25 -10.03
N ILE A 56 -8.07 -8.21 -10.69
CA ILE A 56 -9.27 -7.50 -10.21
C ILE A 56 -10.52 -8.37 -10.32
N THR A 57 -10.63 -9.19 -11.38
CA THR A 57 -11.77 -10.12 -11.50
C THR A 57 -11.75 -11.16 -10.40
N PHE A 58 -10.59 -11.71 -10.07
CA PHE A 58 -10.45 -12.66 -8.96
C PHE A 58 -10.88 -12.03 -7.63
N TRP A 59 -10.41 -10.80 -7.35
CA TRP A 59 -10.79 -10.10 -6.13
C TRP A 59 -12.30 -9.82 -6.08
N GLN A 60 -12.89 -9.31 -7.16
CA GLN A 60 -14.34 -9.09 -7.24
C GLN A 60 -15.14 -10.38 -7.02
N GLN A 61 -14.64 -11.50 -7.55
CA GLN A 61 -15.31 -12.79 -7.41
C GLN A 61 -15.44 -13.22 -5.95
N LEU A 62 -14.41 -12.97 -5.12
CA LEU A 62 -14.46 -13.26 -3.67
C LEU A 62 -15.66 -12.60 -2.98
N TYR A 63 -16.03 -11.38 -3.41
CA TYR A 63 -17.21 -10.67 -2.90
C TYR A 63 -18.50 -11.19 -3.50
N LEU A 64 -18.50 -11.58 -4.78
CA LEU A 64 -19.72 -11.99 -5.50
C LEU A 64 -20.21 -13.38 -5.08
N ASP A 65 -19.32 -14.25 -4.63
CA ASP A 65 -19.66 -15.62 -4.20
C ASP A 65 -19.53 -15.84 -2.69
N ASP A 66 -19.34 -14.77 -1.92
CA ASP A 66 -19.17 -14.79 -0.46
C ASP A 66 -17.94 -15.58 0.04
N SER A 67 -17.07 -16.10 -0.84
CA SER A 67 -15.87 -16.85 -0.44
C SER A 67 -14.84 -16.00 0.32
N LEU A 68 -14.95 -14.67 0.22
CA LEU A 68 -14.22 -13.73 1.08
C LEU A 68 -14.36 -14.06 2.57
N PHE A 69 -15.55 -14.48 3.01
CA PHE A 69 -15.84 -14.76 4.42
C PHE A 69 -15.35 -16.13 4.89
N GLU A 70 -14.84 -16.96 3.98
CA GLU A 70 -14.17 -18.23 4.31
C GLU A 70 -12.67 -18.02 4.63
N LEU A 71 -12.14 -16.83 4.37
CA LEU A 71 -10.75 -16.47 4.64
C LEU A 71 -10.50 -16.23 6.15
N PRO A 72 -9.26 -16.41 6.64
CA PRO A 72 -8.90 -16.11 8.03
C PRO A 72 -9.20 -14.66 8.45
N GLU A 73 -8.99 -13.72 7.53
CA GLU A 73 -9.35 -12.31 7.66
C GLU A 73 -9.93 -11.82 6.31
N TRP A 74 -10.84 -10.85 6.34
CA TRP A 74 -11.55 -10.36 5.14
C TRP A 74 -11.42 -8.86 4.92
N HIS A 75 -10.54 -8.20 5.64
CA HIS A 75 -10.24 -6.78 5.39
C HIS A 75 -9.32 -6.64 4.17
N ASP A 76 -9.39 -5.48 3.54
CA ASP A 76 -8.67 -5.12 2.30
C ASP A 76 -7.19 -5.53 2.29
N SER A 77 -6.46 -5.23 3.36
CA SER A 77 -5.02 -5.44 3.45
C SER A 77 -4.63 -6.93 3.43
N PHE A 78 -5.40 -7.79 4.12
CA PHE A 78 -5.16 -9.22 4.13
C PHE A 78 -5.50 -9.83 2.77
N VAL A 79 -6.67 -9.46 2.23
CA VAL A 79 -7.19 -10.02 0.98
C VAL A 79 -6.31 -9.61 -0.19
N TYR A 80 -5.89 -8.34 -0.23
CA TYR A 80 -4.89 -7.86 -1.18
C TYR A 80 -3.62 -8.71 -1.16
N ASP A 81 -3.04 -8.94 0.03
CA ASP A 81 -1.78 -9.67 0.17
C ASP A 81 -1.93 -11.13 -0.27
N LEU A 82 -3.05 -11.76 0.10
CA LEU A 82 -3.37 -13.13 -0.30
C LEU A 82 -3.41 -13.26 -1.83
N ILE A 83 -4.14 -12.38 -2.52
CA ILE A 83 -4.26 -12.42 -3.99
C ILE A 83 -2.91 -12.08 -4.63
N ARG A 84 -2.24 -11.03 -4.14
CA ARG A 84 -0.91 -10.58 -4.63
C ARG A 84 0.08 -11.74 -4.60
N ARG A 85 0.26 -12.38 -3.44
CA ARG A 85 1.17 -13.52 -3.28
C ARG A 85 0.77 -14.69 -4.18
N THR A 86 -0.52 -14.99 -4.27
CA THR A 86 -1.01 -16.08 -5.14
C THR A 86 -0.61 -15.87 -6.60
N PHE A 87 -0.72 -14.65 -7.12
CA PHE A 87 -0.34 -14.34 -8.50
C PHE A 87 1.18 -14.28 -8.69
N GLU A 88 1.93 -13.78 -7.70
CA GLU A 88 3.39 -13.82 -7.72
C GLU A 88 3.94 -15.25 -7.71
N ASP A 89 3.38 -16.13 -6.87
CA ASP A 89 3.77 -17.55 -6.77
C ASP A 89 3.49 -18.30 -8.08
N GLN A 90 2.48 -17.86 -8.84
CA GLN A 90 2.19 -18.35 -10.19
C GLN A 90 3.08 -17.73 -11.29
N GLY A 91 3.94 -16.77 -10.93
CA GLY A 91 4.81 -16.05 -11.86
C GLY A 91 4.07 -15.08 -12.78
N LYS A 92 2.87 -14.64 -12.42
CA LYS A 92 2.03 -13.76 -13.26
C LYS A 92 2.56 -12.33 -13.33
N PHE A 93 3.16 -11.84 -12.24
CA PHE A 93 3.75 -10.51 -12.15
C PHE A 93 4.76 -10.44 -10.99
N LYS A 94 5.41 -9.28 -10.87
CA LYS A 94 6.16 -8.86 -9.67
C LYS A 94 5.43 -7.69 -9.01
N SER A 95 5.60 -7.57 -7.70
CA SER A 95 5.16 -6.40 -6.94
C SER A 95 6.34 -5.64 -6.35
N HIS A 96 6.13 -4.35 -6.07
CA HIS A 96 7.11 -3.47 -5.46
C HIS A 96 6.69 -3.09 -4.03
N ASP A 97 7.54 -3.38 -3.05
CA ASP A 97 7.35 -2.93 -1.68
C ASP A 97 7.97 -1.54 -1.50
N ILE A 98 7.11 -0.53 -1.40
CA ILE A 98 7.46 0.89 -1.24
C ILE A 98 8.24 1.11 0.07
N ALA A 99 8.01 0.26 1.08
CA ALA A 99 8.65 0.34 2.38
C ALA A 99 9.87 -0.60 2.52
N ALA A 100 10.32 -1.26 1.45
CA ALA A 100 11.38 -2.28 1.51
C ALA A 100 12.70 -1.79 2.14
N ASN A 101 13.02 -0.50 1.94
CA ASN A 101 14.26 0.12 2.43
C ASN A 101 14.07 0.89 3.74
N ALA A 102 12.85 0.90 4.30
CA ALA A 102 12.54 1.51 5.57
C ALA A 102 12.71 0.49 6.71
N PRO A 103 13.06 0.93 7.94
CA PRO A 103 12.98 0.04 9.08
C PRO A 103 11.50 -0.36 9.32
N LEU A 104 11.30 -1.55 9.87
CA LEU A 104 9.96 -2.10 10.08
C LEU A 104 9.15 -1.18 11.01
N SER A 105 8.03 -0.68 10.50
CA SER A 105 7.11 0.22 11.20
C SER A 105 5.69 -0.35 11.21
N SER A 106 4.95 -0.08 12.29
CA SER A 106 3.49 -0.23 12.29
C SER A 106 2.81 0.83 11.41
N HIS A 107 3.51 1.91 11.07
CA HIS A 107 3.07 3.02 10.22
C HIS A 107 3.98 3.17 8.99
N PRO A 108 4.01 2.17 8.07
CA PRO A 108 4.95 2.15 6.95
C PRO A 108 4.78 3.31 5.98
N PHE A 109 3.59 3.91 5.88
CA PHE A 109 3.30 5.03 4.98
C PHE A 109 4.28 6.19 5.20
N ILE A 110 4.24 6.81 6.38
CA ILE A 110 5.06 8.00 6.71
C ILE A 110 6.54 7.66 6.86
N ASN A 111 6.86 6.38 7.07
CA ASN A 111 8.24 5.89 7.18
C ASN A 111 8.80 5.41 5.82
N SER A 112 8.07 5.60 4.73
CA SER A 112 8.51 5.31 3.36
C SER A 112 8.79 6.60 2.57
N VAL A 113 9.14 6.48 1.29
CA VAL A 113 9.31 7.64 0.39
C VAL A 113 8.07 8.54 0.34
N LEU A 114 6.88 8.00 0.59
CA LEU A 114 5.62 8.75 0.65
C LEU A 114 5.64 9.81 1.77
N GLY A 115 6.27 9.50 2.91
CA GLY A 115 6.37 10.35 4.09
C GLY A 115 7.11 11.67 3.87
N ASN A 116 7.83 11.82 2.75
CA ASN A 116 8.46 13.07 2.37
C ASN A 116 7.46 14.12 1.84
N PHE A 117 6.24 13.69 1.50
CA PHE A 117 5.24 14.52 0.81
C PHE A 117 3.84 14.41 1.41
N MET A 118 3.54 13.31 2.08
CA MET A 118 2.21 12.93 2.52
C MET A 118 2.23 12.35 3.94
N ASP A 119 1.17 12.61 4.69
CA ASP A 119 0.92 12.06 6.02
C ASP A 119 -0.39 11.26 6.00
N HIS A 120 -0.40 10.04 6.51
CA HIS A 120 -1.59 9.19 6.58
C HIS A 120 -2.16 9.23 8.00
N LEU A 121 -3.31 9.87 8.18
CA LEU A 121 -3.90 10.15 9.50
C LEU A 121 -4.68 8.95 10.05
N LYS A 122 -4.12 7.76 9.97
CA LYS A 122 -4.79 6.54 10.42
C LYS A 122 -5.01 6.56 11.93
N GLY A 123 -6.27 6.43 12.34
CA GLY A 123 -6.68 6.43 13.75
C GLY A 123 -7.18 7.80 14.24
N ASP A 124 -8.13 7.77 15.19
CA ASP A 124 -8.90 8.96 15.59
C ASP A 124 -8.02 10.12 16.09
N GLU A 125 -6.98 9.82 16.89
CA GLU A 125 -6.09 10.83 17.44
C GLU A 125 -5.32 11.61 16.35
N ARG A 126 -4.86 10.94 15.29
CA ARG A 126 -4.18 11.60 14.15
C ARG A 126 -5.15 12.40 13.31
N LYS A 127 -6.40 11.94 13.16
CA LYS A 127 -7.47 12.69 12.46
C LYS A 127 -7.82 13.98 13.18
N GLU A 128 -7.91 13.93 14.50
CA GLU A 128 -8.14 15.11 15.33
C GLU A 128 -6.95 16.07 15.32
N ALA A 129 -5.72 15.55 15.40
CA ALA A 129 -4.50 16.35 15.36
C ALA A 129 -4.20 16.94 13.96
N GLY A 130 -4.66 16.27 12.90
CA GLY A 130 -4.35 16.62 11.51
C GLY A 130 -2.94 16.24 11.05
N ALA A 131 -2.20 15.48 11.88
CA ALA A 131 -0.83 15.02 11.61
C ALA A 131 -0.50 13.76 12.43
N SER A 132 0.48 12.99 11.95
CA SER A 132 1.16 11.95 12.71
C SER A 132 1.99 12.55 13.85
N PHE A 133 2.21 11.77 14.91
CA PHE A 133 2.95 12.19 16.08
C PHE A 133 4.45 11.88 15.95
N ALA A 134 5.30 12.55 16.73
CA ALA A 134 6.75 12.38 16.67
C ALA A 134 7.20 10.92 16.90
N GLU A 135 6.46 10.15 17.69
CA GLU A 135 6.69 8.73 17.98
C GLU A 135 6.34 7.78 16.82
N ASP A 136 5.62 8.26 15.81
CA ASP A 136 5.29 7.47 14.62
C ASP A 136 6.45 7.41 13.61
N TYR A 137 7.37 8.37 13.71
CA TYR A 137 8.54 8.48 12.86
C TYR A 137 9.70 7.67 13.45
N LEU A 138 10.22 6.72 12.69
CA LEU A 138 11.39 5.91 13.08
C LEU A 138 12.70 6.70 12.97
N GLU A 139 12.75 7.63 12.03
CA GLU A 139 13.81 8.62 11.86
C GLU A 139 13.15 9.99 11.68
N ALA A 140 13.80 11.05 12.14
CA ALA A 140 13.27 12.40 11.95
C ALA A 140 13.10 12.68 10.44
N PRO A 141 11.98 13.31 10.01
CA PRO A 141 11.79 13.68 8.61
C PRO A 141 12.98 14.50 8.12
N LEU A 142 13.42 14.26 6.88
CA LEU A 142 14.44 15.09 6.25
C LEU A 142 13.86 16.49 6.01
N ASP A 143 14.45 17.51 6.65
CA ASP A 143 14.09 18.94 6.52
C ASP A 143 14.04 19.42 5.05
#